data_AF-A0A5K1H9I7-F1
#
_entry.id   AF-A0A5K1H9I7-F1
#
_cell.length_a   1.000
_cell.length_b   1.000
_cell.length_c   1.000
_cell.angle_alpha   90.00
_cell.angle_beta   90.00
_cell.angle_gamma   90.00
#
_symmetry.space_group_name_H-M   'P 1'
#
loop_
_entity.id
_entity.type
_entity.pdbx_description
1 polymer ?
#
loop_
_entity_poly.entity_id
_entity_poly.type
_entity_poly.pdbx_seq_one_letter_code
_entity_poly.pdbx_strand_id
1 'polypeptide(L)'
;YLNIGGNRLTGTIPVALGNLSKLKWFLISENQIHGNIPCEFGSQTHLMAFSMQRNNLTSTLPESLFNLSALWGLSFMTNQLTGHLPKDAGRFLPNLR
;
A
#
# COMPACT_ATOMS: atom_id res chain seq x y z
N TYR A 1 11.48 5.39 6.30
CA TYR A 1 10.31 4.99 7.11
C TYR A 1 9.37 6.17 7.10
N LEU A 2 8.07 5.95 6.84
CA LEU A 2 7.03 6.95 7.00
C LEU A 2 5.91 6.33 7.84
N ASN A 3 5.62 6.94 8.99
CA ASN A 3 4.45 6.59 9.79
C ASN A 3 3.72 7.85 10.21
N ILE A 4 2.47 7.94 9.78
CA ILE A 4 1.53 9.02 10.08
C ILE A 4 0.15 8.44 10.40
N GLY A 5 0.11 7.18 10.88
CA GLY A 5 -1.13 6.53 11.27
C GLY A 5 -1.75 7.12 12.54
N GLY A 6 -3.04 6.88 12.75
CA GLY A 6 -3.77 7.34 13.93
C GLY A 6 -4.06 8.85 13.94
N ASN A 7 -4.27 9.44 12.77
CA ASN A 7 -4.54 10.87 12.61
C ASN A 7 -5.92 11.09 11.96
N ARG A 8 -6.20 12.37 11.65
CA ARG A 8 -7.40 12.79 10.91
C ARG A 8 -7.04 13.28 9.51
N LEU A 9 -6.00 12.71 8.91
CA LEU A 9 -5.56 13.12 7.57
C LEU A 9 -6.63 12.77 6.54
N THR A 10 -6.91 13.71 5.65
CA THR A 10 -7.85 13.58 4.53
C THR A 10 -7.11 13.79 3.20
N GLY A 11 -7.81 13.64 2.09
CA GLY A 11 -7.24 13.78 0.76
C GLY A 11 -6.72 12.45 0.19
N THR A 12 -5.97 12.54 -0.90
CA THR A 12 -5.44 11.38 -1.64
C THR A 12 -3.97 11.13 -1.34
N ILE A 13 -3.48 9.93 -1.67
CA ILE A 13 -2.07 9.59 -1.57
C ILE A 13 -1.31 10.24 -2.75
N PRO A 14 -0.36 11.16 -2.51
CA PRO A 14 0.39 11.80 -3.59
C PRO A 14 1.31 10.80 -4.31
N VAL A 15 1.35 10.87 -5.65
CA VAL A 15 2.25 10.04 -6.48
C VAL A 15 3.73 10.20 -6.10
N ALA A 16 4.11 11.38 -5.60
CA ALA A 16 5.48 11.66 -5.14
C ALA A 16 5.94 10.74 -4.01
N LEU A 17 5.01 10.17 -3.21
CA LEU A 17 5.35 9.19 -2.19
C LEU A 17 5.83 7.86 -2.78
N GLY A 18 5.42 7.53 -4.01
CA GLY A 18 5.93 6.40 -4.79
C GLY A 18 7.41 6.54 -5.16
N ASN A 19 7.93 7.77 -5.24
CA ASN A 19 9.33 8.04 -5.61
C ASN A 19 10.30 7.97 -4.42
N LEU A 20 9.82 7.67 -3.21
CA LEU A 20 10.66 7.54 -2.02
C LEU A 20 11.41 6.19 -2.02
N SER A 21 12.41 6.04 -2.89
CA SER A 21 13.10 4.78 -3.20
C SER A 21 13.77 4.07 -2.02
N LYS A 22 14.02 4.76 -0.90
CA LYS A 22 14.62 4.21 0.32
C LYS A 22 13.60 3.80 1.39
N LEU A 23 12.31 3.86 1.07
CA LEU A 23 11.25 3.64 2.04
C LEU A 23 11.06 2.14 2.31
N LYS A 24 11.35 1.72 3.55
CA LYS A 24 11.16 0.34 4.02
C LYS A 24 9.81 0.09 4.69
N TRP A 25 9.17 1.15 5.19
CA TRP A 25 7.90 1.06 5.90
C TRP A 25 7.04 2.25 5.53
N PHE A 26 5.83 1.95 5.07
CA PHE A 26 4.78 2.92 4.76
C PHE A 26 3.56 2.59 5.61
N LEU A 27 3.33 3.37 6.67
CA LEU A 27 2.29 3.10 7.67
C LEU A 27 1.41 4.35 7.80
N ILE A 28 0.24 4.32 7.15
CA ILE A 28 -0.72 5.44 7.15
C ILE A 28 -2.10 5.05 7.68
N SER A 29 -2.16 3.91 8.37
CA SER A 29 -3.40 3.33 8.90
C SER A 29 -4.15 4.28 9.82
N GLU A 30 -5.46 4.09 9.96
CA GLU A 30 -6.30 4.88 10.88
C GLU A 30 -6.27 6.38 10.55
N ASN A 31 -6.76 6.69 9.35
CA ASN A 31 -6.93 8.05 8.85
C ASN A 31 -8.25 8.13 8.04
N GLN A 32 -8.47 9.25 7.33
CA GLN A 32 -9.63 9.48 6.47
C GLN A 32 -9.19 9.66 5.01
N ILE A 33 -8.06 9.05 4.62
CA ILE A 33 -7.48 9.15 3.28
C ILE A 33 -8.37 8.39 2.30
N HIS A 34 -8.59 8.97 1.11
CA HIS A 34 -9.48 8.44 0.09
C HIS A 34 -8.82 8.41 -1.30
N GLY A 35 -9.55 7.88 -2.29
CA GLY A 35 -9.04 7.69 -3.65
C GLY A 35 -8.26 6.39 -3.80
N ASN A 36 -7.48 6.29 -4.88
CA ASN A 36 -6.76 5.07 -5.24
C ASN A 36 -5.35 5.02 -4.63
N ILE A 37 -4.78 3.82 -4.61
CA ILE A 37 -3.37 3.61 -4.33
C ILE A 37 -2.57 3.94 -5.62
N PRO A 38 -1.54 4.79 -5.57
CA PRO A 38 -0.68 5.08 -6.74
C PRO A 38 0.10 3.84 -7.20
N CYS A 39 0.21 3.62 -8.52
CA CYS A 39 0.92 2.46 -9.06
C CYS A 39 2.44 2.57 -8.90
N GLU A 40 2.95 3.78 -8.68
CA GLU A 40 4.36 4.11 -8.46
C GLU A 40 4.94 3.41 -7.24
N PHE A 41 4.10 3.07 -6.25
CA PHE A 41 4.51 2.24 -5.12
C PHE A 41 5.10 0.91 -5.57
N GLY A 42 4.66 0.34 -6.69
CA GLY A 42 5.17 -0.92 -7.23
C GLY A 42 6.65 -0.88 -7.67
N SER A 43 7.27 0.30 -7.74
CA SER A 43 8.72 0.43 -7.96
C SER A 43 9.56 0.28 -6.68
N GLN A 44 8.92 0.26 -5.50
CA GLN A 44 9.59 0.27 -4.20
C GLN A 44 9.95 -1.14 -3.73
N THR A 45 10.81 -1.85 -4.47
CA THR A 45 11.19 -3.25 -4.18
C THR A 45 11.84 -3.48 -2.81
N HIS A 46 12.24 -2.41 -2.10
CA HIS A 46 12.77 -2.45 -0.74
C HIS A 46 11.70 -2.29 0.35
N LEU A 47 10.43 -2.09 -0.01
CA LEU A 47 9.34 -1.89 0.92
C LEU A 47 9.05 -3.22 1.65
N MET A 48 9.12 -3.17 2.98
CA MET A 48 9.02 -4.34 3.85
C MET A 48 7.65 -4.43 4.54
N ALA A 49 7.11 -3.29 4.98
CA ALA A 49 5.73 -3.24 5.48
C ALA A 49 4.94 -2.10 4.85
N PHE A 50 3.73 -2.43 4.42
CA PHE A 50 2.83 -1.51 3.73
C PHE A 50 1.43 -1.63 4.33
N SER A 51 1.06 -0.64 5.15
CA SER A 51 -0.21 -0.67 5.87
C SER A 51 -0.97 0.64 5.69
N MET A 52 -2.19 0.50 5.19
CA MET A 52 -3.14 1.61 4.95
C MET A 52 -4.53 1.25 5.46
N GLN A 53 -4.64 0.25 6.33
CA GLN A 53 -5.91 -0.19 6.90
C GLN A 53 -6.68 0.94 7.60
N ARG A 54 -8.00 0.81 7.68
CA ARG A 54 -8.90 1.79 8.31
C ARG A 54 -8.73 3.18 7.67
N ASN A 55 -9.03 3.25 6.38
CA ASN A 55 -9.10 4.46 5.57
C ASN A 55 -10.32 4.37 4.62
N ASN A 56 -10.48 5.34 3.73
CA ASN A 56 -11.55 5.41 2.74
C ASN A 56 -11.02 5.17 1.31
N LEU A 57 -9.96 4.35 1.15
CA LEU A 57 -9.38 4.06 -0.17
C LEU A 57 -10.39 3.28 -1.03
N THR A 58 -10.45 3.62 -2.30
CA THR A 58 -11.37 3.04 -3.30
C THR A 58 -10.57 2.46 -4.48
N SER A 59 -11.29 1.91 -5.46
CA SER A 59 -10.71 1.30 -6.67
C SER A 59 -10.01 -0.04 -6.42
N THR A 60 -9.40 -0.60 -7.47
CA THR A 60 -8.65 -1.85 -7.43
C THR A 60 -7.22 -1.64 -6.96
N LEU A 61 -6.58 -2.72 -6.49
CA LEU A 61 -5.15 -2.73 -6.24
C LEU A 61 -4.38 -2.62 -7.57
N PRO A 62 -3.41 -1.69 -7.71
CA PRO A 62 -2.56 -1.66 -8.88
C PRO A 62 -1.72 -2.94 -8.97
N GLU A 63 -1.67 -3.55 -10.16
CA GLU A 63 -0.92 -4.80 -10.41
C GLU A 63 0.57 -4.66 -10.07
N SER A 64 1.12 -3.46 -10.19
CA SER A 64 2.50 -3.16 -9.83
C SER A 64 2.82 -3.41 -8.34
N LEU A 65 1.81 -3.44 -7.45
CA LEU A 65 2.03 -3.79 -6.04
C LEU A 65 2.55 -5.21 -5.85
N PHE A 66 2.27 -6.11 -6.80
CA PHE A 66 2.79 -7.46 -6.74
C PHE A 66 4.29 -7.53 -7.10
N ASN A 67 4.92 -6.43 -7.52
CA ASN A 67 6.39 -6.39 -7.70
C ASN A 67 7.17 -6.22 -6.39
N LEU A 68 6.49 -6.03 -5.26
CA LEU A 68 7.08 -5.69 -3.97
C LEU A 68 7.60 -6.94 -3.23
N SER A 69 8.63 -7.56 -3.80
CA SER A 69 9.16 -8.85 -3.35
C SER A 69 9.72 -8.85 -1.92
N ALA A 70 10.10 -7.70 -1.35
CA ALA A 70 10.57 -7.59 0.03
C ALA A 70 9.43 -7.47 1.07
N LEU A 71 8.17 -7.37 0.65
CA LEU A 71 7.05 -7.24 1.57
C LEU A 71 6.90 -8.47 2.45
N TRP A 72 6.87 -8.24 3.76
CA TRP A 72 6.50 -9.25 4.75
C TRP A 72 5.23 -8.90 5.51
N GLY A 73 4.82 -7.62 5.50
CA GLY A 73 3.57 -7.16 6.10
C GLY A 73 2.75 -6.31 5.14
N LEU A 74 1.50 -6.72 4.88
CA LEU A 74 0.56 -6.00 4.03
C LEU A 74 -0.79 -5.93 4.73
N SER A 75 -1.35 -4.72 4.91
CA SER A 75 -2.71 -4.58 5.41
C SER A 75 -3.44 -3.41 4.78
N PHE A 76 -4.48 -3.73 4.01
CA PHE A 76 -5.43 -2.78 3.43
C PHE A 76 -6.86 -2.98 3.96
N MET A 77 -7.01 -3.73 5.05
CA MET A 77 -8.31 -4.03 5.68
C MET A 77 -9.09 -2.75 6.01
N THR A 78 -10.42 -2.82 6.01
CA THR A 78 -11.29 -1.69 6.36
C THR A 78 -11.00 -0.49 5.45
N ASN A 79 -11.18 -0.73 4.15
CA ASN A 79 -11.23 0.26 3.07
C ASN A 79 -12.40 -0.12 2.14
N GLN A 80 -12.56 0.60 1.03
CA GLN A 80 -13.58 0.37 0.00
C GLN A 80 -12.95 -0.13 -1.32
N LEU A 81 -11.86 -0.90 -1.21
CA LEU A 81 -11.14 -1.46 -2.35
C LEU A 81 -11.95 -2.57 -3.01
N THR A 82 -11.90 -2.66 -4.33
CA THR A 82 -12.63 -3.65 -5.14
C THR A 82 -11.67 -4.45 -6.03
N GLY A 83 -12.22 -5.35 -6.86
CA GLY A 83 -11.44 -6.16 -7.79
C GLY A 83 -10.98 -7.50 -7.20
N HIS A 84 -10.03 -8.11 -7.89
CA HIS A 84 -9.58 -9.47 -7.61
C HIS A 84 -8.08 -9.51 -7.46
N LEU A 85 -7.58 -10.35 -6.58
CA LEU A 85 -6.15 -10.65 -6.53
C LEU A 85 -5.77 -11.51 -7.75
N PRO A 86 -4.59 -11.30 -8.33
CA PRO A 86 -4.02 -12.23 -9.29
C PRO A 86 -3.98 -13.64 -8.70
N LYS A 87 -4.27 -14.68 -9.50
CA LYS A 87 -4.26 -16.08 -9.04
C LYS A 87 -2.91 -16.48 -8.41
N ASP A 88 -1.82 -15.88 -8.90
CA ASP A 88 -0.47 -16.15 -8.45
C ASP A 88 0.08 -15.07 -7.51
N ALA A 89 -0.77 -14.27 -6.86
CA ALA A 89 -0.34 -13.17 -5.97
C ALA A 89 0.70 -13.61 -4.91
N GLY A 90 0.53 -14.81 -4.34
CA GLY A 90 1.47 -15.37 -3.37
C GLY A 90 2.86 -15.68 -3.95
N ARG A 91 2.96 -15.99 -5.25
CA ARG A 91 4.25 -16.21 -5.93
C ARG A 91 5.05 -14.91 -6.05
N PHE A 92 4.36 -13.80 -6.26
CA PHE A 92 4.98 -12.50 -6.43
C PHE A 92 5.34 -11.80 -5.11
N LEU A 93 4.73 -12.25 -4.01
CA LEU A 93 4.98 -11.75 -2.65
C LEU A 93 5.53 -12.87 -1.74
N PRO A 94 6.73 -13.42 -2.03
CA PRO A 94 7.23 -14.63 -1.39
C PRO A 94 7.57 -14.46 0.11
N ASN A 95 7.73 -13.24 0.58
CA ASN A 95 8.07 -12.92 1.97
C ASN A 95 6.84 -12.59 2.82
N LEU A 96 5.64 -12.53 2.23
CA LEU A 96 4.42 -12.13 2.90
C LEU A 96 3.99 -13.19 3.93
N ARG A 97 3.70 -12.74 5.16
CA ARG A 97 3.33 -13.60 6.30
C ARG A 97 1.87 -13.42 6.70
#